data_AF-A0A7D3X2E0-F1
#
_entry.id   AF-A0A7D3X2E0-F1
#
_cell.length_a   1.000
_cell.length_b   1.000
_cell.length_c   1.000
_cell.angle_alpha   90.00
_cell.angle_beta   90.00
_cell.angle_gamma   90.00
#
_symmetry.space_group_name_H-M   'P 1'
#
loop_
_entity.id
_entity.type
_entity.pdbx_description
1 polymer ?
#
loop_
_entity_poly.entity_id
_entity_poly.type
_entity_poly.pdbx_seq_one_letter_code
_entity_poly.pdbx_strand_id
1 'polypeptide(L)'
;MPDTHFSATYHLGQYQPAVEAEITTLNQHDFTTRFWQKDATLWTQDAEAQQSIRSFMGWLRTPETMLAAVAEIKAFVHEVKQAGFQHVVVMGMGGSTMAPIVFKSSFHWGAGDLPLSILDTTDPGTVAALEAELPLRHTLFIVASKSGTTAEPLAFGDYFYDKLKAIKGEQAGENFVAITDPGSKFVDQARAQGYRHIFLNFSEVGGRFSALTYFGLVPAACYGINIGALLHGAVEMMHACGSQGPVADNPGLALGAALGVLAQQGRDKLTLITPIT
;
A
#
# COMPACT_ATOMS: atom_id res chain seq x y z
N MET A 1 -11.10 26.77 -1.27
CA MET A 1 -10.62 25.51 -0.67
C MET A 1 -10.48 25.79 0.81
N PRO A 2 -10.91 24.93 1.74
CA PRO A 2 -10.52 25.10 3.13
C PRO A 2 -8.99 25.02 3.16
N ASP A 3 -8.32 26.00 3.76
CA ASP A 3 -6.88 25.97 4.00
C ASP A 3 -6.59 24.84 5.00
N THR A 4 -6.42 23.62 4.50
CA THR A 4 -5.90 22.50 5.28
C THR A 4 -4.40 22.69 5.43
N HIS A 5 -4.01 23.60 6.33
CA HIS A 5 -2.63 23.67 6.78
C HIS A 5 -2.33 22.40 7.58
N PHE A 6 -1.55 21.49 6.99
CA PHE A 6 -0.90 20.42 7.72
C PHE A 6 0.18 21.04 8.62
N SER A 7 -0.24 21.51 9.80
CA SER A 7 0.66 22.03 10.81
C SER A 7 1.14 20.88 11.68
N ALA A 8 2.44 20.59 11.61
CA ALA A 8 3.11 19.75 12.60
C ALA A 8 3.90 20.66 13.55
N THR A 9 3.70 20.49 14.85
CA THR A 9 4.52 21.17 15.85
C THR A 9 5.75 20.34 16.15
N TYR A 10 6.93 20.91 15.93
CA TYR A 10 8.20 20.27 16.19
C TYR A 10 8.81 20.78 17.50
N HIS A 11 9.13 19.85 18.41
CA HIS A 11 9.87 20.14 19.64
C HIS A 11 11.25 19.49 19.56
N LEU A 12 12.16 20.10 18.78
CA LEU A 12 13.48 19.53 18.49
C LEU A 12 14.54 19.86 19.55
N GLY A 13 14.24 20.75 20.49
CA GLY A 13 15.17 21.14 21.56
C GLY A 13 16.52 21.63 20.99
N GLN A 14 17.61 21.05 21.48
CA GLN A 14 18.97 21.40 21.01
C GLN A 14 19.23 21.11 19.52
N TYR A 15 18.39 20.28 18.87
CA TYR A 15 18.54 19.93 17.45
C TYR A 15 17.93 20.96 16.49
N GLN A 16 17.09 21.87 17.01
CA GLN A 16 16.35 22.85 16.20
C GLN A 16 17.25 23.61 15.20
N PRO A 17 18.38 24.23 15.62
CA PRO A 17 19.19 25.02 14.69
C PRO A 17 19.82 24.19 13.57
N ALA A 18 20.19 22.93 13.86
CA ALA A 18 20.78 22.04 12.87
C ALA A 18 19.75 21.57 11.83
N VAL A 19 18.51 21.31 12.25
CA VAL A 19 17.42 20.96 11.34
C VAL A 19 17.02 22.14 10.45
N GLU A 20 16.95 23.35 11.00
CA GLU A 20 16.66 24.57 10.22
C GLU A 20 17.76 24.88 9.18
N ALA A 21 19.02 24.68 9.55
CA ALA A 21 20.16 24.82 8.64
C ALA A 21 20.12 23.79 7.50
N GLU A 22 19.76 22.54 7.80
CA GLU A 22 19.61 21.49 6.79
C GLU A 22 18.46 21.80 5.84
N ILE A 23 17.29 22.22 6.34
CA ILE A 23 16.15 22.63 5.50
C ILE A 23 16.55 23.79 4.59
N THR A 24 17.26 24.79 5.12
CA THR A 24 17.77 25.92 4.33
C THR A 24 18.70 25.43 3.21
N THR A 25 19.60 24.49 3.52
CA THR A 25 20.52 23.90 2.56
C THR A 25 19.78 23.14 1.46
N LEU A 26 18.82 22.29 1.82
CA LEU A 26 18.00 21.53 0.86
C LEU A 26 17.21 22.47 -0.07
N ASN A 27 16.66 23.55 0.47
CA ASN A 27 15.95 24.56 -0.32
C ASN A 27 16.87 25.32 -1.28
N GLN A 28 18.10 25.67 -0.86
CA GLN A 28 19.10 26.30 -1.74
C GLN A 28 19.51 25.40 -2.92
N HIS A 29 19.39 24.08 -2.77
CA HIS A 29 19.70 23.09 -3.81
C HIS A 29 18.47 22.63 -4.63
N ASP A 30 17.33 23.32 -4.47
CA ASP A 30 16.06 23.01 -5.13
C ASP A 30 15.63 21.54 -4.94
N PHE A 31 15.90 20.98 -3.75
CA PHE A 31 15.71 19.57 -3.47
C PHE A 31 14.27 19.11 -3.76
N THR A 32 13.27 19.85 -3.30
CA THR A 32 11.85 19.47 -3.46
C THR A 32 11.46 19.34 -4.92
N THR A 33 11.77 20.33 -5.76
CA THR A 33 11.45 20.31 -7.19
C THR A 33 12.14 19.14 -7.88
N ARG A 34 13.44 18.97 -7.62
CA ARG A 34 14.26 17.90 -8.19
C ARG A 34 13.77 16.51 -7.75
N PHE A 35 13.38 16.37 -6.48
CA PHE A 35 12.80 15.13 -5.93
C PHE A 35 11.52 14.73 -6.67
N TRP A 36 10.60 15.69 -6.87
CA TRP A 36 9.36 15.46 -7.61
C TRP A 36 9.58 15.19 -9.11
N GLN A 37 10.69 15.67 -9.67
CA GLN A 37 11.13 15.36 -11.04
C GLN A 37 11.88 14.02 -11.15
N LYS A 38 11.95 13.23 -10.07
CA LYS A 38 12.72 11.98 -10.00
C LYS A 38 14.20 12.17 -10.35
N ASP A 39 14.78 13.31 -9.98
CA ASP A 39 16.19 13.59 -10.20
C ASP A 39 17.07 12.75 -9.28
N ALA A 40 17.55 11.63 -9.80
CA ALA A 40 18.38 10.70 -9.04
C ALA A 40 19.79 11.22 -8.70
N THR A 41 20.22 12.35 -9.30
CA THR A 41 21.51 12.99 -8.96
C THR A 41 21.53 13.59 -7.56
N LEU A 42 20.35 13.70 -6.91
CA LEU A 42 20.21 14.02 -5.49
C LEU A 42 20.89 13.00 -4.57
N TRP A 43 21.06 11.75 -5.01
CA TRP A 43 21.64 10.67 -4.19
C TRP A 43 22.94 10.12 -4.75
N THR A 44 23.12 10.08 -6.07
CA THR A 44 24.30 9.46 -6.69
C THR A 44 24.60 9.99 -8.08
N GLN A 45 25.89 10.02 -8.44
CA GLN A 45 26.36 10.33 -9.80
C GLN A 45 26.49 9.08 -10.69
N ASP A 46 26.34 7.88 -10.12
CA ASP A 46 26.40 6.63 -10.86
C ASP A 46 25.14 6.39 -11.71
N ALA A 47 25.30 6.17 -13.01
CA ALA A 47 24.20 6.11 -13.96
C ALA A 47 23.29 4.88 -13.77
N GLU A 48 23.87 3.72 -13.41
CA GLU A 48 23.11 2.49 -13.18
C GLU A 48 22.25 2.63 -11.90
N ALA A 49 22.85 3.13 -10.82
CA ALA A 49 22.15 3.42 -9.58
C ALA A 49 21.05 4.48 -9.78
N GLN A 50 21.30 5.52 -10.60
CA GLN A 50 20.27 6.51 -10.94
C GLN A 50 19.08 5.88 -11.66
N GLN A 51 19.33 4.98 -12.61
CA GLN A 51 18.26 4.27 -13.30
C GLN A 51 17.44 3.42 -12.34
N SER A 52 18.11 2.68 -11.45
CA SER A 52 17.46 1.88 -10.41
C SER A 52 16.58 2.75 -9.50
N ILE A 53 17.08 3.89 -9.02
CA ILE A 53 16.31 4.82 -8.19
C ILE A 53 15.04 5.28 -8.91
N ARG A 54 15.15 5.76 -10.17
CA ARG A 54 13.99 6.23 -10.94
C ARG A 54 12.93 5.14 -11.10
N SER A 55 13.36 3.89 -11.31
CA SER A 55 12.48 2.72 -11.42
C SER A 55 11.73 2.38 -10.13
N PHE A 56 12.02 3.00 -8.98
CA PHE A 56 11.27 2.81 -7.74
C PHE A 56 10.59 4.09 -7.23
N MET A 57 10.57 5.17 -8.01
CA MET A 57 9.93 6.45 -7.64
C MET A 57 8.50 6.58 -8.19
N GLY A 58 7.87 5.49 -8.66
CA GLY A 58 6.50 5.52 -9.17
C GLY A 58 5.45 5.90 -8.12
N TRP A 59 5.77 5.69 -6.84
CA TRP A 59 4.85 5.92 -5.72
C TRP A 59 4.48 7.40 -5.50
N LEU A 60 5.34 8.31 -5.98
CA LEU A 60 5.22 9.75 -5.79
C LEU A 60 3.84 10.29 -6.22
N ARG A 61 3.32 9.81 -7.34
CA ARG A 61 2.07 10.29 -7.95
C ARG A 61 0.93 9.28 -7.84
N THR A 62 1.15 8.15 -7.16
CA THR A 62 0.16 7.09 -7.03
C THR A 62 -1.19 7.57 -6.49
N PRO A 63 -1.27 8.48 -5.49
CA PRO A 63 -2.57 8.97 -5.02
C PRO A 63 -3.43 9.59 -6.14
N GLU A 64 -2.84 10.42 -7.01
CA GLU A 64 -3.52 11.01 -8.17
C GLU A 64 -3.93 9.95 -9.18
N THR A 65 -3.03 9.02 -9.51
CA THR A 65 -3.33 7.92 -10.44
C THR A 65 -4.49 7.06 -9.93
N MET A 66 -4.50 6.75 -8.64
CA MET A 66 -5.50 5.85 -8.06
C MET A 66 -6.85 6.51 -7.76
N LEU A 67 -6.94 7.84 -7.73
CA LEU A 67 -8.24 8.53 -7.69
C LEU A 67 -9.12 8.14 -8.89
N ALA A 68 -8.52 7.98 -10.08
CA ALA A 68 -9.24 7.52 -11.27
C ALA A 68 -9.73 6.07 -11.14
N ALA A 69 -9.05 5.24 -10.34
CA ALA A 69 -9.40 3.83 -10.10
C ALA A 69 -10.46 3.65 -9.00
N VAL A 70 -10.89 4.70 -8.30
CA VAL A 70 -11.88 4.56 -7.21
C VAL A 70 -13.20 3.98 -7.69
N ALA A 71 -13.66 4.38 -8.88
CA ALA A 71 -14.93 3.91 -9.43
C ALA A 71 -14.89 2.41 -9.75
N GLU A 72 -13.81 1.92 -10.38
CA GLU A 72 -13.67 0.48 -10.69
C GLU A 72 -13.53 -0.37 -9.42
N ILE A 73 -12.80 0.09 -8.40
CA ILE A 73 -12.64 -0.67 -7.16
C ILE A 73 -13.99 -0.74 -6.42
N LYS A 74 -14.77 0.36 -6.41
CA LYS A 74 -16.12 0.35 -5.82
C LYS A 74 -17.08 -0.57 -6.59
N ALA A 75 -17.01 -0.59 -7.91
CA ALA A 75 -17.80 -1.51 -8.73
C ALA A 75 -17.44 -2.97 -8.41
N PHE A 76 -16.14 -3.29 -8.35
CA PHE A 76 -15.65 -4.60 -7.95
C PHE A 76 -16.17 -5.02 -6.56
N VAL A 77 -16.10 -4.14 -5.56
CA VAL A 77 -16.63 -4.44 -4.22
C VAL A 77 -18.13 -4.68 -4.25
N HIS A 78 -18.89 -3.92 -5.05
CA HIS A 78 -20.32 -4.16 -5.24
C HIS A 78 -20.59 -5.54 -5.84
N GLU A 79 -19.85 -5.94 -6.88
CA GLU A 79 -19.97 -7.27 -7.49
C GLU A 79 -19.64 -8.39 -6.50
N VAL A 80 -18.60 -8.23 -5.67
CA VAL A 80 -18.24 -9.17 -4.61
C VAL A 80 -19.39 -9.30 -3.60
N LYS A 81 -19.96 -8.18 -3.14
CA LYS A 81 -21.10 -8.22 -2.20
C LYS A 81 -22.34 -8.88 -2.83
N GLN A 82 -22.64 -8.58 -4.10
CA GLN A 82 -23.77 -9.19 -4.83
C GLN A 82 -23.59 -10.70 -5.07
N ALA A 83 -22.35 -11.15 -5.27
CA ALA A 83 -22.03 -12.58 -5.37
C ALA A 83 -22.15 -13.34 -4.03
N GLY A 84 -22.51 -12.64 -2.94
CA GLY A 84 -22.77 -13.25 -1.64
C GLY A 84 -21.51 -13.60 -0.86
N PHE A 85 -20.39 -12.93 -1.15
CA PHE A 85 -19.20 -13.03 -0.30
C PHE A 85 -19.45 -12.36 1.05
N GLN A 86 -18.91 -12.96 2.10
CA GLN A 86 -19.10 -12.57 3.49
C GLN A 86 -17.79 -12.29 4.21
N HIS A 87 -16.64 -12.66 3.62
CA HIS A 87 -15.33 -12.51 4.23
C HIS A 87 -14.26 -12.28 3.16
N VAL A 88 -13.19 -11.55 3.50
CA VAL A 88 -11.99 -11.40 2.66
C VAL A 88 -10.75 -11.88 3.40
N VAL A 89 -9.91 -12.67 2.72
CA VAL A 89 -8.59 -13.07 3.20
C VAL A 89 -7.54 -12.48 2.28
N VAL A 90 -6.64 -11.66 2.81
CA VAL A 90 -5.46 -11.17 2.07
C VAL A 90 -4.28 -12.10 2.36
N MET A 91 -3.74 -12.69 1.30
CA MET A 91 -2.63 -13.64 1.35
C MET A 91 -1.41 -13.01 0.69
N GLY A 92 -0.37 -12.72 1.46
CA GLY A 92 0.76 -11.92 1.01
C GLY A 92 1.91 -11.94 2.00
N MET A 93 3.01 -11.27 1.65
CA MET A 93 4.15 -11.08 2.56
C MET A 93 4.61 -9.62 2.55
N GLY A 94 5.07 -9.14 3.71
CA GLY A 94 5.68 -7.82 3.86
C GLY A 94 4.80 -6.67 3.36
N GLY A 95 5.26 -5.94 2.34
CA GLY A 95 4.54 -4.78 1.80
C GLY A 95 3.15 -5.10 1.24
N SER A 96 2.91 -6.36 0.84
CA SER A 96 1.61 -6.81 0.32
C SER A 96 0.55 -7.03 1.41
N THR A 97 0.93 -7.08 2.69
CA THR A 97 0.01 -7.27 3.83
C THR A 97 0.07 -6.16 4.86
N MET A 98 1.15 -5.39 4.93
CA MET A 98 1.31 -4.34 5.94
C MET A 98 0.24 -3.26 5.88
N ALA A 99 -0.11 -2.78 4.69
CA ALA A 99 -1.19 -1.80 4.53
C ALA A 99 -2.55 -2.35 5.01
N PRO A 100 -2.99 -3.55 4.57
CA PRO A 100 -4.15 -4.24 5.16
C PRO A 100 -4.12 -4.36 6.70
N ILE A 101 -2.98 -4.69 7.30
CA ILE A 101 -2.84 -4.80 8.76
C ILE A 101 -3.05 -3.44 9.44
N VAL A 102 -2.42 -2.38 8.94
CA VAL A 102 -2.60 -1.02 9.47
C VAL A 102 -4.06 -0.58 9.30
N PHE A 103 -4.66 -0.80 8.14
CA PHE A 103 -6.06 -0.45 7.91
C PHE A 103 -7.03 -1.16 8.84
N LYS A 104 -6.83 -2.47 9.05
CA LYS A 104 -7.64 -3.23 10.00
C LYS A 104 -7.48 -2.75 11.44
N SER A 105 -6.27 -2.33 11.83
CA SER A 105 -5.98 -1.86 13.18
C SER A 105 -6.45 -0.42 13.43
N SER A 106 -6.53 0.40 12.38
CA SER A 106 -6.85 1.83 12.48
C SER A 106 -8.31 2.18 12.16
N PHE A 107 -9.05 1.29 11.50
CA PHE A 107 -10.42 1.53 11.08
C PHE A 107 -11.35 0.40 11.53
N HIS A 108 -12.57 0.76 11.92
CA HIS A 108 -13.64 -0.20 12.17
C HIS A 108 -14.37 -0.52 10.86
N TRP A 109 -14.75 -1.79 10.68
CA TRP A 109 -15.68 -2.17 9.61
C TRP A 109 -17.12 -1.87 10.01
N GLY A 110 -17.97 -1.54 9.04
CA GLY A 110 -19.37 -1.22 9.26
C GLY A 110 -20.32 -2.39 8.98
N ALA A 111 -21.61 -2.16 9.23
CA ALA A 111 -22.66 -3.08 8.83
C ALA A 111 -22.72 -3.20 7.29
N GLY A 112 -22.56 -4.41 6.78
CA GLY A 112 -22.56 -4.69 5.33
C GLY A 112 -21.18 -4.64 4.67
N ASP A 113 -20.10 -4.43 5.43
CA ASP A 113 -18.72 -4.61 4.96
C ASP A 113 -18.23 -6.04 5.18
N LEU A 114 -17.12 -6.39 4.54
CA LEU A 114 -16.55 -7.73 4.62
C LEU A 114 -15.45 -7.74 5.69
N PRO A 115 -15.59 -8.54 6.76
CA PRO A 115 -14.50 -8.82 7.68
C PRO A 115 -13.23 -9.24 6.92
N LEU A 116 -12.09 -8.74 7.39
CA LEU A 116 -10.79 -8.91 6.76
C LEU A 116 -9.87 -9.76 7.63
N SER A 117 -9.40 -10.88 7.09
CA SER A 117 -8.29 -11.65 7.65
C SER A 117 -7.02 -11.44 6.82
N ILE A 118 -5.88 -11.49 7.49
CA ILE A 118 -4.56 -11.42 6.85
C ILE A 118 -3.87 -12.76 7.10
N LEU A 119 -3.31 -13.34 6.05
CA LEU A 119 -2.47 -14.53 6.11
C LEU A 119 -1.09 -14.21 5.54
N ASP A 120 -0.15 -13.96 6.45
CA ASP A 120 1.24 -13.59 6.17
C ASP A 120 2.25 -14.45 6.96
N THR A 121 1.81 -15.64 7.36
CA THR A 121 2.62 -16.63 8.08
C THR A 121 2.48 -18.01 7.45
N THR A 122 3.57 -18.75 7.38
CA THR A 122 3.60 -20.14 6.91
C THR A 122 3.41 -21.15 8.05
N ASP A 123 3.12 -20.68 9.26
CA ASP A 123 2.79 -21.56 10.39
C ASP A 123 1.51 -22.36 10.10
N PRO A 124 1.59 -23.70 9.97
CA PRO A 124 0.44 -24.52 9.61
C PRO A 124 -0.68 -24.48 10.66
N GLY A 125 -0.35 -24.23 11.94
CA GLY A 125 -1.34 -24.08 12.99
C GLY A 125 -2.24 -22.86 12.75
N THR A 126 -1.62 -21.72 12.44
CA THR A 126 -2.34 -20.48 12.10
C THR A 126 -3.18 -20.62 10.83
N VAL A 127 -2.63 -21.25 9.78
CA VAL A 127 -3.37 -21.50 8.53
C VAL A 127 -4.61 -22.36 8.79
N ALA A 128 -4.47 -23.46 9.54
CA ALA A 128 -5.56 -24.37 9.84
C ALA A 128 -6.62 -23.74 10.76
N ALA A 129 -6.20 -22.94 11.75
CA ALA A 129 -7.10 -22.21 12.63
C ALA A 129 -7.94 -21.20 11.84
N LEU A 130 -7.32 -20.45 10.93
CA LEU A 130 -8.03 -19.54 10.04
C LEU A 130 -9.01 -20.30 9.14
N GLU A 131 -8.59 -21.40 8.50
CA GLU A 131 -9.49 -22.21 7.66
C GLU A 131 -10.74 -22.66 8.43
N ALA A 132 -10.59 -23.11 9.67
CA ALA A 132 -11.69 -23.63 10.47
C ALA A 132 -12.78 -22.58 10.78
N GLU A 133 -12.44 -21.30 10.75
CA GLU A 133 -13.37 -20.18 11.00
C GLU A 133 -14.01 -19.63 9.72
N LEU A 134 -13.43 -19.92 8.55
CA LEU A 134 -13.85 -19.31 7.29
C LEU A 134 -15.06 -20.01 6.67
N PRO A 135 -16.11 -19.27 6.26
CA PRO A 135 -17.12 -19.79 5.36
C PRO A 135 -16.53 -19.88 3.95
N LEU A 136 -15.76 -20.93 3.65
CA LEU A 136 -14.93 -21.04 2.43
C LEU A 136 -15.66 -20.68 1.13
N ARG A 137 -16.89 -21.18 0.94
CA ARG A 137 -17.72 -20.87 -0.25
C ARG A 137 -18.01 -19.38 -0.40
N HIS A 138 -18.11 -18.64 0.70
CA HIS A 138 -18.42 -17.22 0.79
C HIS A 138 -17.19 -16.36 1.14
N THR A 139 -15.98 -16.90 1.01
CA THR A 139 -14.73 -16.18 1.28
C THR A 139 -14.04 -15.78 -0.02
N LEU A 140 -13.69 -14.50 -0.15
CA LEU A 140 -12.86 -13.98 -1.24
C LEU A 140 -11.39 -13.99 -0.80
N PHE A 141 -10.55 -14.66 -1.57
CA PHE A 141 -9.11 -14.74 -1.36
C PHE A 141 -8.38 -13.77 -2.29
N ILE A 142 -7.64 -12.83 -1.72
CA ILE A 142 -6.78 -11.90 -2.45
C ILE A 142 -5.36 -12.44 -2.36
N VAL A 143 -4.84 -12.99 -3.46
CA VAL A 143 -3.45 -13.42 -3.59
C VAL A 143 -2.61 -12.22 -4.03
N ALA A 144 -1.81 -11.70 -3.11
CA ALA A 144 -1.06 -10.47 -3.28
C ALA A 144 0.45 -10.77 -3.39
N SER A 145 0.98 -10.73 -4.61
CA SER A 145 2.41 -10.98 -4.88
C SER A 145 2.88 -10.14 -6.05
N LYS A 146 3.73 -9.13 -5.78
CA LYS A 146 4.24 -8.20 -6.81
C LYS A 146 4.94 -8.95 -7.95
N SER A 147 5.93 -9.78 -7.61
CA SER A 147 6.68 -10.56 -8.59
C SER A 147 5.88 -11.74 -9.14
N GLY A 148 4.85 -12.18 -8.42
CA GLY A 148 4.18 -13.47 -8.68
C GLY A 148 5.14 -14.66 -8.60
N THR A 149 6.19 -14.54 -7.81
CA THR A 149 7.17 -15.61 -7.55
C THR A 149 7.45 -15.83 -6.06
N THR A 150 6.94 -14.96 -5.19
CA THR A 150 7.00 -15.14 -3.73
C THR A 150 6.28 -16.43 -3.36
N ALA A 151 6.98 -17.36 -2.72
CA ALA A 151 6.51 -18.74 -2.55
C ALA A 151 5.29 -18.82 -1.61
N GLU A 152 5.30 -18.05 -0.54
CA GLU A 152 4.29 -18.06 0.52
C GLU A 152 2.88 -17.71 0.00
N PRO A 153 2.62 -16.54 -0.62
CA PRO A 153 1.29 -16.21 -1.12
C PRO A 153 0.80 -17.14 -2.22
N LEU A 154 1.70 -17.66 -3.07
CA LEU A 154 1.33 -18.62 -4.10
C LEU A 154 0.93 -19.97 -3.48
N ALA A 155 1.68 -20.44 -2.48
CA ALA A 155 1.34 -21.66 -1.74
C ALA A 155 -0.01 -21.53 -1.02
N PHE A 156 -0.31 -20.36 -0.43
CA PHE A 156 -1.63 -20.12 0.15
C PHE A 156 -2.73 -20.09 -0.92
N GLY A 157 -2.45 -19.47 -2.07
CA GLY A 157 -3.33 -19.45 -3.23
C GLY A 157 -3.68 -20.85 -3.71
N ASP A 158 -2.68 -21.69 -3.96
CA ASP A 158 -2.85 -23.08 -4.39
C ASP A 158 -3.60 -23.90 -3.34
N TYR A 159 -3.25 -23.75 -2.05
CA TYR A 159 -3.90 -24.45 -0.95
C TYR A 159 -5.41 -24.17 -0.88
N PHE A 160 -5.81 -22.89 -0.83
CA PHE A 160 -7.22 -22.54 -0.75
C PHE A 160 -7.94 -22.79 -2.08
N TYR A 161 -7.25 -22.69 -3.21
CA TYR A 161 -7.83 -23.00 -4.52
C TYR A 161 -8.22 -24.48 -4.59
N ASP A 162 -7.38 -25.40 -4.13
CA ASP A 162 -7.68 -26.83 -4.09
C ASP A 162 -8.88 -27.14 -3.17
N LYS A 163 -8.95 -26.49 -2.00
CA LYS A 163 -10.11 -26.59 -1.09
C LYS A 163 -11.39 -26.13 -1.77
N LEU A 164 -11.34 -24.99 -2.46
CA LEU A 164 -12.47 -24.43 -3.19
C LEU A 164 -12.82 -25.26 -4.43
N LYS A 165 -11.85 -25.89 -5.08
CA LYS A 165 -12.07 -26.84 -6.18
C LYS A 165 -12.87 -28.03 -5.70
N ALA A 166 -12.57 -28.57 -4.51
CA ALA A 166 -13.35 -29.65 -3.92
C ALA A 166 -14.81 -29.25 -3.59
N ILE A 167 -15.08 -27.96 -3.34
CA ILE A 167 -16.41 -27.44 -2.96
C ILE A 167 -17.23 -26.91 -4.14
N LYS A 168 -16.57 -26.28 -5.12
CA LYS A 168 -17.18 -25.53 -6.24
C LYS A 168 -16.80 -26.06 -7.63
N GLY A 169 -15.91 -27.05 -7.72
CA GLY A 169 -15.42 -27.57 -9.01
C GLY A 169 -14.74 -26.47 -9.83
N GLU A 170 -15.08 -26.38 -11.12
CA GLU A 170 -14.53 -25.39 -12.05
C GLU A 170 -14.78 -23.93 -11.65
N GLN A 171 -15.74 -23.67 -10.76
CA GLN A 171 -16.05 -22.32 -10.28
C GLN A 171 -15.20 -21.86 -9.08
N ALA A 172 -14.14 -22.60 -8.72
CA ALA A 172 -13.27 -22.25 -7.61
C ALA A 172 -12.63 -20.86 -7.78
N GLY A 173 -12.16 -20.54 -8.99
CA GLY A 173 -11.50 -19.26 -9.30
C GLY A 173 -12.36 -18.03 -9.04
N GLU A 174 -13.69 -18.16 -9.02
CA GLU A 174 -14.60 -17.07 -8.66
C GLU A 174 -14.36 -16.53 -7.22
N ASN A 175 -13.72 -17.31 -6.35
CA ASN A 175 -13.36 -16.92 -4.99
C ASN A 175 -11.98 -16.25 -4.91
N PHE A 176 -11.27 -16.04 -6.03
CA PHE A 176 -9.88 -15.57 -6.03
C PHE A 176 -9.70 -14.29 -6.84
N VAL A 177 -8.84 -13.43 -6.32
CA VAL A 177 -8.35 -12.20 -6.96
C VAL A 177 -6.82 -12.23 -6.91
N ALA A 178 -6.19 -11.90 -8.03
CA ALA A 178 -4.75 -11.67 -8.07
C ALA A 178 -4.46 -10.16 -8.02
N ILE A 179 -3.50 -9.75 -7.19
CA ILE A 179 -2.88 -8.43 -7.26
C ILE A 179 -1.38 -8.65 -7.50
N THR A 180 -0.92 -8.26 -8.69
CA THR A 180 0.43 -8.56 -9.20
C THR A 180 0.88 -7.50 -10.20
N ASP A 181 2.17 -7.49 -10.55
CA ASP A 181 2.66 -6.61 -11.62
C ASP A 181 2.39 -7.19 -13.03
N PRO A 182 2.29 -6.32 -14.05
CA PRO A 182 2.28 -6.70 -15.46
C PRO A 182 3.45 -7.61 -15.82
N GLY A 183 3.18 -8.64 -16.64
CA GLY A 183 4.19 -9.57 -17.15
C GLY A 183 4.65 -10.63 -16.15
N SER A 184 4.12 -10.65 -14.92
CA SER A 184 4.34 -11.77 -14.00
C SER A 184 3.66 -13.05 -14.52
N LYS A 185 4.34 -14.20 -14.36
CA LYS A 185 3.78 -15.52 -14.64
C LYS A 185 2.51 -15.82 -13.83
N PHE A 186 2.33 -15.16 -12.69
CA PHE A 186 1.14 -15.32 -11.87
C PHE A 186 -0.12 -14.82 -12.58
N VAL A 187 -0.01 -13.89 -13.53
CA VAL A 187 -1.15 -13.46 -14.37
C VAL A 187 -1.69 -14.63 -15.19
N ASP A 188 -0.80 -15.43 -15.78
CA ASP A 188 -1.20 -16.57 -16.62
C ASP A 188 -1.80 -17.69 -15.77
N GLN A 189 -1.23 -17.94 -14.59
CA GLN A 189 -1.79 -18.88 -13.62
C GLN A 189 -3.19 -18.47 -13.16
N ALA A 190 -3.37 -17.21 -12.75
CA ALA A 190 -4.66 -16.69 -12.31
C ALA A 190 -5.72 -16.76 -13.41
N ARG A 191 -5.35 -16.48 -14.67
CA ARG A 191 -6.25 -16.66 -15.83
C ARG A 191 -6.62 -18.12 -16.04
N ALA A 192 -5.64 -19.03 -16.02
CA ALA A 192 -5.86 -20.45 -16.20
C ALA A 192 -6.75 -21.06 -15.10
N GLN A 193 -6.62 -20.55 -13.87
CA GLN A 193 -7.44 -20.94 -12.72
C GLN A 193 -8.80 -20.21 -12.67
N GLY A 194 -9.11 -19.34 -13.64
CA GLY A 194 -10.39 -18.64 -13.72
C GLY A 194 -10.62 -17.64 -12.57
N TYR A 195 -9.57 -16.97 -12.11
CA TYR A 195 -9.68 -15.98 -11.03
C TYR A 195 -10.67 -14.88 -11.43
N ARG A 196 -11.53 -14.49 -10.47
CA ARG A 196 -12.57 -13.48 -10.68
C ARG A 196 -12.03 -12.17 -11.25
N HIS A 197 -10.87 -11.75 -10.74
CA HIS A 197 -10.25 -10.50 -11.17
C HIS A 197 -8.74 -10.53 -11.02
N ILE A 198 -8.05 -9.75 -11.85
CA ILE A 198 -6.60 -9.56 -11.80
C ILE A 198 -6.33 -8.06 -11.84
N PHE A 199 -5.93 -7.50 -10.69
CA PHE A 199 -5.47 -6.12 -10.62
C PHE A 199 -3.98 -6.06 -10.98
N LEU A 200 -3.68 -5.39 -12.10
CA LEU A 200 -2.30 -5.15 -12.53
C LEU A 200 -1.78 -3.87 -11.89
N ASN A 201 -0.76 -4.02 -11.06
CA ASN A 201 -0.17 -2.94 -10.29
C ASN A 201 0.94 -2.21 -11.08
N PHE A 202 1.58 -1.21 -10.46
CA PHE A 202 2.66 -0.44 -11.05
C PHE A 202 4.02 -1.05 -10.73
N SER A 203 4.74 -1.49 -11.76
CA SER A 203 6.10 -2.05 -11.61
C SER A 203 7.08 -1.07 -10.96
N GLU A 204 6.87 0.23 -11.20
CA GLU A 204 7.68 1.31 -10.62
C GLU A 204 7.44 1.59 -9.12
N VAL A 205 6.48 0.91 -8.50
CA VAL A 205 6.16 1.07 -7.08
C VAL A 205 6.73 -0.10 -6.29
N GLY A 206 7.73 0.15 -5.44
CA GLY A 206 8.25 -0.87 -4.52
C GLY A 206 7.18 -1.35 -3.55
N GLY A 207 7.24 -2.62 -3.11
CA GLY A 207 6.19 -3.21 -2.24
C GLY A 207 5.96 -2.46 -0.93
N ARG A 208 7.00 -1.88 -0.31
CA ARG A 208 6.83 -1.05 0.91
C ARG A 208 6.16 0.32 0.65
N PHE A 209 6.01 0.70 -0.62
CA PHE A 209 5.34 1.92 -1.06
C PHE A 209 4.00 1.64 -1.77
N SER A 210 3.50 0.39 -1.78
CA SER A 210 2.27 0.02 -2.49
C SER A 210 0.98 0.19 -1.67
N ALA A 211 1.05 0.83 -0.51
CA ALA A 211 -0.11 1.00 0.38
C ALA A 211 -1.28 1.76 -0.29
N LEU A 212 -0.98 2.71 -1.17
CA LEU A 212 -1.98 3.47 -1.91
C LEU A 212 -2.14 3.00 -3.36
N THR A 213 -1.72 1.79 -3.70
CA THR A 213 -2.04 1.13 -4.97
C THR A 213 -3.14 0.08 -4.78
N TYR A 214 -3.42 -0.74 -5.78
CA TYR A 214 -4.36 -1.87 -5.65
C TYR A 214 -4.06 -2.78 -4.45
N PHE A 215 -2.78 -2.97 -4.09
CA PHE A 215 -2.37 -3.81 -2.95
C PHE A 215 -3.00 -3.38 -1.63
N GLY A 216 -3.13 -2.08 -1.38
CA GLY A 216 -3.80 -1.58 -0.17
C GLY A 216 -5.26 -1.19 -0.41
N LEU A 217 -5.58 -0.59 -1.56
CA LEU A 217 -6.89 0.01 -1.80
C LEU A 217 -8.01 -1.02 -2.05
N VAL A 218 -7.71 -2.14 -2.72
CA VAL A 218 -8.70 -3.20 -2.95
C VAL A 218 -9.14 -3.84 -1.62
N PRO A 219 -8.24 -4.33 -0.75
CA PRO A 219 -8.65 -4.84 0.55
C PRO A 219 -9.26 -3.76 1.45
N ALA A 220 -8.77 -2.51 1.42
CA ALA A 220 -9.37 -1.40 2.17
C ALA A 220 -10.82 -1.15 1.78
N ALA A 221 -11.13 -1.13 0.48
CA ALA A 221 -12.48 -0.92 -0.02
C ALA A 221 -13.41 -2.10 0.33
N CYS A 222 -12.92 -3.34 0.27
CA CYS A 222 -13.69 -4.51 0.72
C CYS A 222 -14.04 -4.44 2.21
N TYR A 223 -13.11 -3.93 3.02
CA TYR A 223 -13.25 -3.73 4.47
C TYR A 223 -14.12 -2.51 4.83
N GLY A 224 -14.58 -1.73 3.86
CA GLY A 224 -15.50 -0.59 4.06
C GLY A 224 -14.84 0.78 4.17
N ILE A 225 -13.51 0.87 3.99
CA ILE A 225 -12.82 2.16 4.04
C ILE A 225 -13.21 2.99 2.82
N ASN A 226 -13.56 4.26 3.05
CA ASN A 226 -13.78 5.21 1.97
C ASN A 226 -12.46 5.58 1.29
N ILE A 227 -12.04 4.76 0.33
CA ILE A 227 -10.79 4.93 -0.42
C ILE A 227 -10.72 6.26 -1.18
N GLY A 228 -11.86 6.86 -1.55
CA GLY A 228 -11.89 8.17 -2.19
C GLY A 228 -11.48 9.28 -1.22
N ALA A 229 -12.01 9.25 0.01
CA ALA A 229 -11.60 10.18 1.06
C ALA A 229 -10.14 9.96 1.47
N LEU A 230 -9.71 8.71 1.59
CA LEU A 230 -8.31 8.36 1.88
C LEU A 230 -7.36 8.93 0.81
N LEU A 231 -7.70 8.75 -0.46
CA LEU A 231 -6.87 9.24 -1.57
C LEU A 231 -6.89 10.76 -1.71
N HIS A 232 -8.03 11.43 -1.45
CA HIS A 232 -8.06 12.89 -1.41
C HIS A 232 -7.11 13.43 -0.32
N GLY A 233 -7.16 12.88 0.90
CA GLY A 233 -6.22 13.29 1.96
C GLY A 233 -4.75 13.00 1.59
N ALA A 234 -4.48 11.89 0.89
CA ALA A 234 -3.15 11.59 0.38
C ALA A 234 -2.69 12.58 -0.71
N VAL A 235 -3.59 13.02 -1.60
CA VAL A 235 -3.31 14.06 -2.61
C VAL A 235 -3.07 15.41 -1.95
N GLU A 236 -3.85 15.79 -0.94
CA GLU A 236 -3.62 17.01 -0.16
C GLU A 236 -2.24 17.01 0.50
N MET A 237 -1.86 15.90 1.16
CA MET A 237 -0.53 15.74 1.75
C MET A 237 0.59 15.78 0.68
N MET A 238 0.35 15.18 -0.49
CA MET A 238 1.28 15.20 -1.61
C MET A 238 1.48 16.64 -2.12
N HIS A 239 0.41 17.43 -2.22
CA HIS A 239 0.45 18.86 -2.58
C HIS A 239 1.17 19.69 -1.53
N ALA A 240 0.88 19.46 -0.25
CA ALA A 240 1.59 20.08 0.87
C ALA A 240 3.10 19.75 0.86
N CYS A 241 3.49 18.59 0.34
CA CYS A 241 4.89 18.20 0.14
C CYS A 241 5.55 18.82 -1.11
N GLY A 242 4.89 19.78 -1.78
CA GLY A 242 5.45 20.53 -2.91
C GLY A 242 5.31 19.86 -4.27
N SER A 243 4.35 18.93 -4.43
CA SER A 243 4.17 18.25 -5.71
C SER A 243 3.76 19.15 -6.87
N GLN A 244 3.13 20.29 -6.56
CA GLN A 244 2.67 21.28 -7.54
C GLN A 244 3.63 22.49 -7.63
N GLY A 245 4.83 22.39 -7.04
CA GLY A 245 5.83 23.45 -7.00
C GLY A 245 6.30 23.77 -5.57
N PRO A 246 7.23 24.74 -5.43
CA PRO A 246 7.76 25.14 -4.13
C PRO A 246 6.66 25.60 -3.17
N VAL A 247 6.77 25.20 -1.91
CA VAL A 247 5.86 25.54 -0.81
C VAL A 247 6.68 26.07 0.36
N ALA A 248 6.13 27.04 1.11
CA ALA A 248 6.82 27.62 2.26
C ALA A 248 7.03 26.59 3.39
N ASP A 249 5.98 25.82 3.68
CA ASP A 249 5.98 24.80 4.73
C ASP A 249 5.82 23.42 4.11
N ASN A 250 6.93 22.73 3.86
CA ASN A 250 6.93 21.36 3.33
C ASN A 250 7.03 20.34 4.49
N PRO A 251 5.94 19.69 4.92
CA PRO A 251 5.95 18.79 6.07
C PRO A 251 6.79 17.53 5.82
N GLY A 252 6.82 17.03 4.58
CA GLY A 252 7.64 15.87 4.20
C GLY A 252 9.14 16.18 4.27
N LEU A 253 9.54 17.36 3.78
CA LEU A 253 10.93 17.84 3.87
C LEU A 253 11.32 18.08 5.33
N ALA A 254 10.47 18.73 6.12
CA ALA A 254 10.74 19.03 7.52
C ALA A 254 10.93 17.74 8.35
N LEU A 255 10.05 16.76 8.18
CA LEU A 255 10.17 15.47 8.86
C LEU A 255 11.43 14.73 8.40
N GLY A 256 11.70 14.69 7.08
CA GLY A 256 12.88 14.05 6.53
C GLY A 256 14.19 14.66 7.05
N ALA A 257 14.29 15.99 7.05
CA ALA A 257 15.45 16.72 7.57
C ALA A 257 15.64 16.48 9.07
N ALA A 258 14.55 16.52 9.85
CA ALA A 258 14.61 16.21 11.28
C ALA A 258 15.15 14.79 11.53
N LEU A 259 14.59 13.77 10.88
CA LEU A 259 15.04 12.39 11.02
C LEU A 259 16.51 12.21 10.61
N GLY A 260 16.92 12.79 9.48
CA GLY A 260 18.30 12.72 8.98
C GLY A 260 19.31 13.36 9.92
N VAL A 261 19.06 14.59 10.36
CA VAL A 261 19.94 15.33 11.27
C VAL A 261 20.03 14.65 12.63
N LEU A 262 18.90 14.23 13.21
CA LEU A 262 18.89 13.55 14.50
C LEU A 262 19.67 12.22 14.43
N ALA A 263 19.54 11.46 13.34
CA ALA A 263 20.30 10.24 13.13
C ALA A 263 21.81 10.49 13.05
N GLN A 264 22.24 11.52 12.30
CA GLN A 264 23.65 11.94 12.23
C GLN A 264 24.20 12.38 13.60
N GLN A 265 23.34 12.86 14.50
CA GLN A 265 23.69 13.24 15.87
C GLN A 265 23.45 12.12 16.90
N GLY A 266 23.36 10.87 16.44
CA GLY A 266 23.33 9.68 17.30
C GLY A 266 21.96 9.30 17.85
N ARG A 267 20.86 9.84 17.31
CA ARG A 267 19.50 9.36 17.59
C ARG A 267 19.10 8.30 16.58
N ASP A 268 19.28 7.04 16.97
CA ASP A 268 19.09 5.86 16.11
C ASP A 268 17.69 5.22 16.24
N LYS A 269 16.77 5.82 17.00
CA LYS A 269 15.43 5.29 17.25
C LYS A 269 14.36 6.37 17.03
N LEU A 270 13.30 5.97 16.34
CA LEU A 270 12.07 6.73 16.18
C LEU A 270 10.93 5.97 16.84
N THR A 271 10.17 6.65 17.70
CA THR A 271 8.93 6.12 18.28
C THR A 271 7.76 6.91 17.74
N LEU A 272 6.83 6.22 17.09
CA LEU A 272 5.58 6.79 16.62
C LEU A 272 4.50 6.48 17.66
N ILE A 273 3.91 7.52 18.25
CA ILE A 273 2.78 7.38 19.18
C ILE A 273 1.54 7.80 18.42
N THR A 274 0.67 6.84 18.14
CA THR A 274 -0.64 7.10 17.52
C THR A 274 -1.69 7.25 18.62
N PRO A 275 -2.72 8.09 18.42
CA PRO A 275 -3.86 8.12 19.33
C PRO A 275 -4.45 6.72 19.49
N ILE A 276 -4.86 6.36 20.71
CA ILE A 276 -5.66 5.16 20.94
C ILE A 276 -7.08 5.53 20.47
N THR A 277 -7.50 4.97 19.34
CA THR A 277 -8.91 5.02 18.89
C THR A 277 -9.76 4.11 19.75
#